data_AF-A0AA96GEC2-F1
#
_entry.id   AF-A0AA96GEC2-F1
#
_cell.length_a   1.000
_cell.length_b   1.000
_cell.length_c   1.000
_cell.angle_alpha   90.00
_cell.angle_beta   90.00
_cell.angle_gamma   90.00
#
_symmetry.space_group_name_H-M   'P 1'
#
loop_
_entity.id
_entity.type
_entity.pdbx_description
1 polymer ?
#
loop_
_entity_poly.entity_id
_entity_poly.type
_entity_poly.pdbx_seq_one_letter_code
_entity_poly.pdbx_strand_id
1 'polypeptide(L)'
;MDHATRTRLERNIFPHAHQACEPWDTFPWHTGRGGAIDTHVTHSSQALAIDVFGTIKTSPDCEAILDALATNLGVLAGGPWEITLEWRARPSLLNEPRPTQVDVYAENPHSVIMFECKFTEQDGGACSQTVRRKGSVPCNGNYAQQAKRVIDMTSRCALSEKDIQYWDIIPKVFHLDAQTDYNPCPFAGPAYQWMRTLVVAYKLARQKNKQPAVVIVYVDSADLPMAQKVKAPEWSDFTRTVRQDQVQFHVRSYQEILTCAQEATRENSGADTVWIALHEWVNKKISRRHKQRKKPQGRSRTTRQMVSQNRR
;
A
#
# COMPACT_ATOMS: atom_id res chain seq x y z
N MET A 1 -17.34 -4.98 -17.13
CA MET A 1 -17.89 -4.98 -15.76
C MET A 1 -19.41 -4.89 -15.85
N ASP A 2 -20.16 -5.56 -14.97
CA ASP A 2 -21.63 -5.39 -14.95
C ASP A 2 -22.05 -4.05 -14.32
N HIS A 3 -23.23 -3.55 -14.71
CA HIS A 3 -23.75 -2.26 -14.26
C HIS A 3 -23.94 -2.16 -12.74
N ALA A 4 -24.35 -3.26 -12.09
CA ALA A 4 -24.57 -3.28 -10.65
C ALA A 4 -23.23 -3.14 -9.89
N THR A 5 -22.17 -3.79 -10.38
CA THR A 5 -20.82 -3.66 -9.84
C THR A 5 -20.29 -2.23 -10.01
N ARG A 6 -20.46 -1.63 -11.20
CA ARG A 6 -20.12 -0.21 -11.43
C ARG A 6 -20.82 0.72 -10.45
N THR A 7 -22.13 0.55 -10.28
CA THR A 7 -22.93 1.37 -9.35
C THR A 7 -22.44 1.26 -7.90
N ARG A 8 -22.05 0.05 -7.46
CA ARG A 8 -21.50 -0.16 -6.11
C ARG A 8 -20.14 0.53 -5.93
N LEU A 9 -19.29 0.54 -6.97
CA LEU A 9 -18.03 1.25 -6.95
C LEU A 9 -18.22 2.77 -6.90
N GLU A 10 -19.05 3.33 -7.78
CA GLU A 10 -19.35 4.77 -7.83
C GLU A 10 -19.89 5.29 -6.49
N ARG A 11 -20.69 4.48 -5.79
CA ARG A 11 -21.20 4.81 -4.44
C ARG A 11 -20.12 4.80 -3.35
N ASN A 12 -19.02 4.08 -3.56
CA ASN A 12 -17.93 3.96 -2.61
C ASN A 12 -16.72 4.84 -2.98
N ILE A 13 -16.69 5.45 -4.16
CA ILE A 13 -15.60 6.33 -4.61
C ILE A 13 -16.11 7.77 -4.65
N PHE A 14 -15.30 8.71 -4.17
CA PHE A 14 -15.62 10.12 -4.20
C PHE A 14 -15.87 10.59 -5.64
N PRO A 15 -16.97 11.32 -5.93
CA PRO A 15 -17.37 11.65 -7.30
C PRO A 15 -16.29 12.31 -8.16
N HIS A 16 -15.47 13.21 -7.60
CA HIS A 16 -14.42 13.89 -8.36
C HIS A 16 -13.27 12.95 -8.78
N ALA A 17 -13.13 11.79 -8.14
CA ALA A 17 -12.15 10.78 -8.51
C ALA A 17 -12.64 9.81 -9.60
N HIS A 18 -13.93 9.86 -10.00
CA HIS A 18 -14.49 8.88 -10.95
C HIS A 18 -13.76 8.87 -12.29
N GLN A 19 -13.37 10.04 -12.79
CA GLN A 19 -12.63 10.16 -14.06
C GLN A 19 -11.24 9.52 -14.00
N ALA A 20 -10.61 9.44 -12.81
CA ALA A 20 -9.32 8.77 -12.65
C ALA A 20 -9.40 7.25 -12.87
N CYS A 21 -10.61 6.69 -12.85
CA CYS A 21 -10.89 5.28 -13.03
C CYS A 21 -11.30 4.89 -14.45
N GLU A 22 -11.37 5.86 -15.38
CA GLU A 22 -11.76 5.58 -16.76
C GLU A 22 -10.60 4.96 -17.58
N PRO A 23 -10.86 3.94 -18.43
CA PRO A 23 -12.12 3.21 -18.57
C PRO A 23 -12.36 2.24 -17.39
N TRP A 24 -13.55 2.28 -16.78
CA TRP A 24 -13.87 1.45 -15.61
C TRP A 24 -13.68 -0.06 -15.84
N ASP A 25 -13.93 -0.54 -17.06
CA ASP A 25 -13.86 -1.97 -17.39
C ASP A 25 -12.44 -2.53 -17.40
N THR A 26 -11.44 -1.68 -17.60
CA THR A 26 -10.03 -2.06 -17.68
C THR A 26 -9.21 -1.54 -16.51
N PHE A 27 -9.79 -0.70 -15.64
CA PHE A 27 -9.14 -0.26 -14.43
C PHE A 27 -8.78 -1.46 -13.54
N PRO A 28 -7.57 -1.49 -12.95
CA PRO A 28 -7.05 -2.62 -12.17
C PRO A 28 -7.69 -2.73 -10.77
N TRP A 29 -8.98 -3.02 -10.72
CA TRP A 29 -9.71 -3.22 -9.48
C TRP A 29 -9.15 -4.38 -8.65
N HIS A 30 -9.08 -4.18 -7.34
CA HIS A 30 -8.79 -5.25 -6.39
C HIS A 30 -9.91 -6.29 -6.45
N THR A 31 -9.50 -7.55 -6.37
CA THR A 31 -10.41 -8.69 -6.40
C THR A 31 -10.23 -9.53 -5.15
N GLY A 32 -11.37 -9.86 -4.54
CA GLY A 32 -11.43 -10.69 -3.36
C GLY A 32 -11.26 -12.17 -3.68
N ARG A 33 -11.44 -13.02 -2.65
CA ARG A 33 -11.48 -14.48 -2.84
C ARG A 33 -12.65 -14.85 -3.76
N GLY A 34 -12.34 -15.48 -4.89
CA GLY A 34 -13.33 -15.83 -5.92
C GLY A 34 -13.31 -14.90 -7.15
N GLY A 35 -12.39 -13.94 -7.22
CA GLY A 35 -12.17 -13.11 -8.42
C GLY A 35 -13.18 -11.97 -8.59
N ALA A 36 -14.12 -11.79 -7.66
CA ALA A 36 -15.05 -10.67 -7.66
C ALA A 36 -14.37 -9.38 -7.17
N ILE A 37 -14.70 -8.25 -7.80
CA ILE A 37 -14.19 -6.93 -7.41
C ILE A 37 -14.67 -6.58 -6.00
N ASP A 38 -13.76 -6.24 -5.09
CA ASP A 38 -14.07 -5.93 -3.69
C ASP A 38 -13.81 -4.47 -3.28
N THR A 39 -13.40 -3.62 -4.23
CA THR A 39 -13.21 -2.17 -4.02
C THR A 39 -14.47 -1.44 -3.58
N HIS A 40 -15.64 -2.00 -3.85
CA HIS A 40 -16.93 -1.45 -3.41
C HIS A 40 -17.22 -1.68 -1.91
N VAL A 41 -16.41 -2.49 -1.22
CA VAL A 41 -16.54 -2.72 0.22
C VAL A 41 -16.18 -1.44 0.98
N THR A 42 -16.93 -1.15 2.05
CA THR A 42 -16.86 0.10 2.81
C THR A 42 -15.45 0.47 3.28
N HIS A 43 -14.60 -0.52 3.56
CA HIS A 43 -13.26 -0.34 4.11
C HIS A 43 -12.15 -0.75 3.14
N SER A 44 -12.37 -0.57 1.84
CA SER A 44 -11.36 -0.80 0.81
C SER A 44 -10.28 0.29 0.85
N SER A 45 -9.02 -0.11 0.98
CA SER A 45 -7.85 0.77 0.87
C SER A 45 -7.69 1.30 -0.54
N GLN A 46 -7.91 0.49 -1.58
CA GLN A 46 -7.94 0.95 -2.96
C GLN A 46 -8.98 2.06 -3.16
N ALA A 47 -10.21 1.89 -2.66
CA ALA A 47 -11.22 2.94 -2.80
C ALA A 47 -10.79 4.25 -2.13
N LEU A 48 -10.12 4.18 -0.98
CA LEU A 48 -9.64 5.37 -0.28
C LEU A 48 -8.43 6.01 -0.97
N ALA A 49 -7.54 5.20 -1.55
CA ALA A 49 -6.43 5.69 -2.36
C ALA A 49 -6.94 6.42 -3.61
N ILE A 50 -7.95 5.85 -4.29
CA ILE A 50 -8.64 6.47 -5.42
C ILE A 50 -9.32 7.77 -5.00
N ASP A 51 -10.04 7.80 -3.86
CA ASP A 51 -10.70 9.03 -3.39
C ASP A 51 -9.72 10.20 -3.33
N VAL A 52 -8.53 9.98 -2.77
CA VAL A 52 -7.55 11.05 -2.56
C VAL A 52 -6.73 11.30 -3.82
N PHE A 53 -5.98 10.30 -4.28
CA PHE A 53 -5.05 10.49 -5.38
C PHE A 53 -5.72 10.52 -6.74
N GLY A 54 -6.89 9.89 -6.90
CA GLY A 54 -7.72 10.06 -8.08
C GLY A 54 -8.27 11.48 -8.18
N THR A 55 -8.65 12.10 -7.07
CA THR A 55 -9.05 13.52 -7.05
C THR A 55 -7.88 14.45 -7.33
N ILE A 56 -6.69 14.19 -6.77
CA ILE A 56 -5.47 14.95 -7.12
C ILE A 56 -5.19 14.82 -8.61
N LYS A 57 -5.22 13.61 -9.16
CA LYS A 57 -4.96 13.34 -10.59
C LYS A 57 -5.89 14.10 -11.53
N THR A 58 -7.16 14.25 -11.17
CA THR A 58 -8.16 14.92 -12.02
C THR A 58 -8.31 16.40 -11.72
N SER A 59 -7.65 16.90 -10.68
CA SER A 59 -7.71 18.30 -10.29
C SER A 59 -6.91 19.19 -11.24
N PRO A 60 -7.41 20.39 -11.59
CA PRO A 60 -6.58 21.41 -12.25
C PRO A 60 -5.37 21.83 -11.40
N ASP A 61 -5.41 21.60 -10.08
CA ASP A 61 -4.33 21.93 -9.14
C ASP A 61 -3.34 20.78 -8.90
N CYS A 62 -3.39 19.70 -9.69
CA CYS A 62 -2.55 18.51 -9.54
C CYS A 62 -1.06 18.88 -9.37
N GLU A 63 -0.56 19.77 -10.23
CA GLU A 63 0.83 20.22 -10.23
C GLU A 63 1.22 20.90 -8.90
N ALA A 64 0.43 21.88 -8.45
CA ALA A 64 0.70 22.63 -7.23
C ALA A 64 0.69 21.71 -5.99
N ILE A 65 -0.24 20.76 -5.94
CA ILE A 65 -0.36 19.81 -4.83
C ILE A 65 0.83 18.86 -4.81
N LEU A 66 1.23 18.32 -5.96
CA LEU A 66 2.36 17.40 -6.03
C LEU A 66 3.71 18.10 -5.82
N ASP A 67 3.86 19.35 -6.21
CA ASP A 67 5.04 20.16 -5.90
C ASP A 67 5.16 20.42 -4.39
N ALA A 68 4.04 20.74 -3.73
CA ALA A 68 4.01 20.90 -2.27
C ALA A 68 4.34 19.57 -1.56
N LEU A 69 3.78 18.45 -2.03
CA LEU A 69 4.10 17.13 -1.50
C LEU A 69 5.58 16.76 -1.73
N ALA A 70 6.11 16.95 -2.93
CA ALA A 70 7.51 16.67 -3.25
C ALA A 70 8.48 17.46 -2.37
N THR A 71 8.20 18.75 -2.18
CA THR A 71 8.98 19.63 -1.28
C THR A 71 8.94 19.10 0.15
N ASN A 72 7.77 18.73 0.66
CA ASN A 72 7.59 18.16 2.01
C ASN A 72 8.21 16.76 2.19
N LEU A 73 8.55 16.08 1.09
CA LEU A 73 9.22 14.79 1.05
C LEU A 73 10.72 14.92 0.75
N GLY A 74 11.24 16.14 0.60
CA GLY A 74 12.66 16.37 0.32
C GLY A 74 13.13 15.87 -1.05
N VAL A 75 12.23 15.76 -2.03
CA VAL A 75 12.57 15.45 -3.43
C VAL A 75 12.29 16.63 -4.34
N LEU A 76 12.90 16.63 -5.53
CA LEU A 76 12.74 17.72 -6.49
C LEU A 76 11.29 17.83 -7.00
N ALA A 77 10.70 18.99 -6.73
CA ALA A 77 9.45 19.46 -7.34
C ALA A 77 9.68 19.93 -8.80
N GLY A 78 8.59 20.20 -9.50
CA GLY A 78 8.58 20.75 -10.85
C GLY A 78 7.84 19.85 -11.84
N GLY A 79 6.78 20.39 -12.45
CA GLY A 79 5.97 19.68 -13.44
C GLY A 79 6.64 19.41 -14.79
N PRO A 80 5.94 18.71 -15.70
CA PRO A 80 4.61 18.15 -15.50
C PRO A 80 4.64 16.89 -14.61
N TRP A 81 3.61 16.71 -13.79
CA TRP A 81 3.41 15.50 -13.01
C TRP A 81 2.45 14.52 -13.69
N GLU A 82 2.77 13.23 -13.61
CA GLU A 82 1.90 12.14 -14.02
C GLU A 82 1.56 11.25 -12.83
N ILE A 83 0.26 11.03 -12.57
CA ILE A 83 -0.23 10.07 -11.58
C ILE A 83 -0.77 8.81 -12.27
N THR A 84 -0.20 7.67 -11.92
CA THR A 84 -0.74 6.33 -12.23
C THR A 84 -1.24 5.67 -10.96
N LEU A 85 -2.54 5.39 -10.90
CA LEU A 85 -3.14 4.57 -9.83
C LEU A 85 -2.87 3.09 -10.14
N GLU A 86 -2.65 2.30 -9.08
CA GLU A 86 -2.40 0.86 -9.15
C GLU A 86 -1.24 0.48 -10.08
N TRP A 87 -0.20 1.30 -10.04
CA TRP A 87 0.96 1.12 -10.90
C TRP A 87 1.66 -0.20 -10.61
N ARG A 88 1.96 -0.95 -11.66
CA ARG A 88 2.67 -2.23 -11.59
C ARG A 88 4.04 -2.10 -12.25
N ALA A 89 5.08 -2.53 -11.54
CA ALA A 89 6.42 -2.66 -12.09
C ALA A 89 6.45 -3.67 -13.25
N ARG A 90 7.40 -3.49 -14.17
CA ARG A 90 7.69 -4.50 -15.18
C ARG A 90 8.29 -5.75 -14.51
N PRO A 91 7.92 -6.98 -14.92
CA PRO A 91 8.47 -8.20 -14.33
C PRO A 91 10.01 -8.25 -14.33
N SER A 92 10.64 -7.73 -15.39
CA SER A 92 12.08 -7.68 -15.55
C SER A 92 12.79 -6.63 -14.69
N LEU A 93 12.08 -5.80 -13.93
CA LEU A 93 12.72 -4.78 -13.09
C LEU A 93 13.58 -5.42 -11.98
N LEU A 94 13.03 -6.46 -11.35
CA LEU A 94 13.63 -7.20 -10.23
C LEU A 94 13.52 -8.73 -10.39
N ASN A 95 13.11 -9.19 -11.58
CA ASN A 95 12.81 -10.60 -11.90
C ASN A 95 11.72 -11.22 -11.01
N GLU A 96 10.73 -10.43 -10.61
CA GLU A 96 9.64 -10.92 -9.78
C GLU A 96 8.62 -11.72 -10.60
N PRO A 97 8.28 -12.97 -10.20
CA PRO A 97 7.22 -13.73 -10.86
C PRO A 97 5.85 -13.03 -10.79
N ARG A 98 5.59 -12.34 -9.67
CA ARG A 98 4.47 -11.42 -9.52
C ARG A 98 5.05 -10.04 -9.28
N PRO A 99 5.03 -9.13 -10.26
CA PRO A 99 5.65 -7.82 -10.11
C PRO A 99 5.04 -7.03 -8.96
N THR A 100 5.86 -6.20 -8.35
CA THR A 100 5.41 -5.23 -7.35
C THR A 100 4.36 -4.31 -7.96
N GLN A 101 3.31 -4.06 -7.18
CA GLN A 101 2.25 -3.12 -7.49
C GLN A 101 2.17 -2.19 -6.29
N VAL A 102 2.07 -0.89 -6.56
CA VAL A 102 1.89 0.15 -5.55
C VAL A 102 0.57 0.86 -5.85
N ASP A 103 -0.10 1.34 -4.81
CA ASP A 103 -1.43 1.94 -4.96
C ASP A 103 -1.38 3.22 -5.80
N VAL A 104 -0.31 4.01 -5.67
CA VAL A 104 -0.12 5.24 -6.48
C VAL A 104 1.34 5.43 -6.84
N TYR A 105 1.57 5.79 -8.10
CA TYR A 105 2.85 6.23 -8.64
C TYR A 105 2.71 7.65 -9.17
N ALA A 106 3.51 8.58 -8.68
CA ALA A 106 3.63 9.93 -9.21
C ALA A 106 5.03 10.16 -9.78
N GLU A 107 5.12 10.80 -10.92
CA GLU A 107 6.39 11.05 -11.61
C GLU A 107 6.41 12.43 -12.23
N ASN A 108 7.54 13.13 -12.10
CA ASN A 108 7.87 14.33 -12.87
C ASN A 108 9.25 14.15 -13.54
N PRO A 109 9.80 15.13 -14.27
CA PRO A 109 11.12 14.99 -14.91
C PRO A 109 12.29 14.66 -13.95
N HIS A 110 12.17 14.95 -12.66
CA HIS A 110 13.26 14.90 -11.69
C HIS A 110 13.10 13.80 -10.62
N SER A 111 11.88 13.34 -10.37
CA SER A 111 11.49 12.59 -9.18
C SER A 111 10.46 11.52 -9.50
N VAL A 112 10.47 10.46 -8.70
CA VAL A 112 9.43 9.43 -8.65
C VAL A 112 8.98 9.25 -7.22
N ILE A 113 7.68 9.23 -6.98
CA ILE A 113 7.09 9.05 -5.65
C ILE A 113 6.14 7.85 -5.72
N MET A 114 6.36 6.85 -4.87
CA MET A 114 5.46 5.71 -4.72
C MET A 114 4.69 5.84 -3.41
N PHE A 115 3.37 5.76 -3.47
CA PHE A 115 2.51 5.74 -2.30
C PHE A 115 1.91 4.35 -2.12
N GLU A 116 2.14 3.79 -0.94
CA GLU A 116 1.56 2.53 -0.50
C GLU A 116 0.53 2.85 0.59
N CYS A 117 -0.73 2.63 0.26
CA CYS A 117 -1.89 3.08 0.97
C CYS A 117 -2.45 2.00 1.90
N LYS A 118 -2.80 2.41 3.12
CA LYS A 118 -3.38 1.53 4.15
C LYS A 118 -4.61 2.17 4.75
N PHE A 119 -5.66 1.38 4.89
CA PHE A 119 -6.86 1.76 5.60
C PHE A 119 -7.06 0.92 6.86
N THR A 120 -7.39 -0.35 6.74
CA THR A 120 -7.74 -1.21 7.89
C THR A 120 -6.84 -2.43 8.08
N GLU A 121 -5.86 -2.56 7.20
CA GLU A 121 -4.85 -3.61 7.22
C GLU A 121 -4.08 -3.61 8.54
N GLN A 122 -3.72 -4.80 9.00
CA GLN A 122 -2.93 -4.97 10.23
C GLN A 122 -1.46 -4.63 10.00
N ASP A 123 -0.96 -4.86 8.78
CA ASP A 123 0.43 -4.66 8.43
C ASP A 123 0.65 -4.55 6.91
N GLY A 124 1.92 -4.50 6.49
CA GLY A 124 2.29 -4.43 5.08
C GLY A 124 2.19 -5.76 4.34
N GLY A 125 2.27 -6.90 5.04
CA GLY A 125 2.36 -8.25 4.48
C GLY A 125 3.75 -8.89 4.62
N ALA A 126 3.77 -10.18 4.98
CA ALA A 126 4.99 -10.93 5.27
C ALA A 126 5.59 -11.66 4.05
N CYS A 127 6.85 -12.09 4.18
CA CYS A 127 7.51 -12.90 3.16
C CYS A 127 6.87 -14.30 3.07
N SER A 128 6.31 -14.62 1.91
CA SER A 128 5.60 -15.90 1.73
C SER A 128 6.49 -17.14 1.67
N GLN A 129 7.82 -17.00 1.71
CA GLN A 129 8.75 -18.14 1.67
C GLN A 129 8.83 -18.88 3.01
N THR A 130 8.42 -18.24 4.12
CA THR A 130 8.38 -18.87 5.45
C THR A 130 7.14 -19.76 5.64
N VAL A 131 6.15 -19.63 4.75
CA VAL A 131 4.91 -20.41 4.80
C VAL A 131 5.11 -21.77 4.14
N ARG A 132 4.77 -22.84 4.87
CA ARG A 132 4.83 -24.21 4.35
C ARG A 132 3.86 -24.39 3.16
N ARG A 133 4.38 -24.85 2.02
CA ARG A 133 3.59 -25.26 0.85
C ARG A 133 3.81 -26.74 0.57
N LYS A 134 2.77 -27.40 0.03
CA LYS A 134 2.81 -28.83 -0.30
C LYS A 134 3.97 -29.12 -1.26
N GLY A 135 4.86 -30.05 -0.89
CA GLY A 135 6.00 -30.46 -1.71
C GLY A 135 7.25 -29.57 -1.65
N SER A 136 7.29 -28.55 -0.77
CA SER A 136 8.47 -27.69 -0.62
C SER A 136 8.90 -27.53 0.84
N VAL A 137 10.21 -27.51 1.10
CA VAL A 137 10.77 -27.12 2.40
C VAL A 137 10.68 -25.60 2.53
N PRO A 138 9.94 -25.05 3.52
CA PRO A 138 9.84 -23.61 3.69
C PRO A 138 11.20 -23.01 4.10
N CYS A 139 11.40 -21.73 3.78
CA CYS A 139 12.48 -20.95 4.39
C CYS A 139 12.27 -20.95 5.92
N ASN A 140 13.34 -21.15 6.69
CA ASN A 140 13.27 -21.17 8.16
C ASN A 140 13.08 -19.77 8.79
N GLY A 141 13.03 -18.70 7.99
CA GLY A 141 12.87 -17.33 8.46
C GLY A 141 14.18 -16.59 8.73
N ASN A 142 15.33 -17.23 8.54
CA ASN A 142 16.65 -16.61 8.65
C ASN A 142 17.20 -16.23 7.27
N TYR A 143 18.04 -15.20 7.23
CA TYR A 143 18.89 -14.90 6.08
C TYR A 143 20.28 -15.46 6.41
N ALA A 144 20.54 -16.68 5.98
CA ALA A 144 21.79 -17.39 6.19
C ALA A 144 21.91 -18.50 5.16
N GLN A 145 23.11 -19.02 4.92
CA GLN A 145 23.27 -20.19 4.06
C GLN A 145 22.51 -21.39 4.65
N GLN A 146 21.65 -22.02 3.84
CA GLN A 146 20.82 -23.14 4.28
C GLN A 146 21.27 -24.41 3.57
N ALA A 147 21.78 -25.38 4.33
CA ALA A 147 22.46 -26.58 3.81
C ALA A 147 21.58 -27.62 3.09
N LYS A 148 20.32 -27.32 2.73
CA LYS A 148 19.40 -28.30 2.11
C LYS A 148 18.44 -27.66 1.12
N ARG A 149 18.91 -27.38 -0.09
CA ARG A 149 18.07 -27.32 -1.29
C ARG A 149 18.79 -28.07 -2.41
N VAL A 150 18.02 -28.78 -3.21
CA VAL A 150 18.42 -29.89 -4.10
C VAL A 150 19.33 -29.45 -5.27
N ILE A 151 19.76 -28.19 -5.30
CA ILE A 151 20.63 -27.63 -6.33
C ILE A 151 21.73 -26.86 -5.61
N ASP A 152 22.97 -27.13 -6.01
CA ASP A 152 24.22 -26.48 -5.63
C ASP A 152 24.10 -24.94 -5.63
N MET A 153 23.73 -24.33 -4.49
CA MET A 153 23.61 -22.88 -4.36
C MET A 153 24.04 -22.37 -2.97
N THR A 154 24.92 -21.38 -2.99
CA THR A 154 25.54 -20.67 -1.86
C THR A 154 24.71 -19.49 -1.33
N SER A 155 23.49 -19.29 -1.83
CA SER A 155 22.67 -18.12 -1.53
C SER A 155 22.04 -18.15 -0.14
N ARG A 156 21.96 -17.00 0.52
CA ARG A 156 21.40 -16.83 1.89
C ARG A 156 19.87 -16.66 1.93
N CYS A 157 19.22 -16.47 0.78
CA CYS A 157 17.78 -16.24 0.68
C CYS A 157 17.12 -17.11 -0.39
N ALA A 158 16.00 -17.74 -0.01
CA ALA A 158 15.12 -18.50 -0.89
C ALA A 158 14.56 -17.73 -2.11
N LEU A 159 14.55 -16.39 -2.07
CA LEU A 159 14.11 -15.56 -3.20
C LEU A 159 15.27 -15.30 -4.18
N SER A 160 16.50 -15.17 -3.68
CA SER A 160 17.70 -15.04 -4.51
C SER A 160 17.98 -16.32 -5.31
N GLU A 161 17.68 -17.49 -4.75
CA GLU A 161 17.68 -18.78 -5.49
C GLU A 161 16.75 -18.79 -6.70
N LYS A 162 15.73 -17.92 -6.70
CA LYS A 162 14.76 -17.76 -7.78
C LYS A 162 15.13 -16.58 -8.69
N ASP A 163 16.37 -16.12 -8.62
CA ASP A 163 16.90 -14.99 -9.38
C ASP A 163 16.20 -13.65 -9.08
N ILE A 164 15.54 -13.52 -7.92
CA ILE A 164 14.91 -12.25 -7.53
C ILE A 164 15.96 -11.34 -6.88
N GLN A 165 16.11 -10.14 -7.44
CA GLN A 165 17.26 -9.24 -7.19
C GLN A 165 17.20 -8.43 -5.88
N TYR A 166 16.36 -8.81 -4.91
CA TYR A 166 16.20 -8.01 -3.69
C TYR A 166 17.51 -7.81 -2.95
N TRP A 167 18.24 -8.89 -2.66
CA TRP A 167 19.48 -8.82 -1.88
C TRP A 167 20.67 -8.20 -2.63
N ASP A 168 20.56 -8.01 -3.95
CA ASP A 168 21.55 -7.24 -4.73
C ASP A 168 21.35 -5.72 -4.60
N ILE A 169 20.18 -5.31 -4.11
CA ILE A 169 19.74 -3.92 -3.99
C ILE A 169 19.57 -3.51 -2.53
N ILE A 170 19.17 -4.42 -1.65
CA ILE A 170 18.99 -4.16 -0.22
C ILE A 170 20.19 -3.42 0.38
N PRO A 171 21.47 -3.81 0.15
CA PRO A 171 22.60 -3.07 0.73
C PRO A 171 22.77 -1.63 0.23
N LYS A 172 22.17 -1.29 -0.91
CA LYS A 172 22.16 0.06 -1.48
C LYS A 172 21.02 0.91 -0.93
N VAL A 173 19.93 0.29 -0.45
CA VAL A 173 18.74 0.97 0.06
C VAL A 173 18.67 0.93 1.58
N PHE A 174 19.38 -0.01 2.21
CA PHE A 174 19.39 -0.24 3.64
C PHE A 174 20.81 -0.30 4.19
N HIS A 175 20.97 0.01 5.48
CA HIS A 175 22.15 -0.24 6.29
C HIS A 175 22.26 -1.73 6.67
N LEU A 176 22.12 -2.61 5.67
CA LEU A 176 22.23 -4.06 5.79
C LEU A 176 23.27 -4.56 4.77
N ASP A 177 23.96 -5.63 5.10
CA ASP A 177 24.99 -6.25 4.27
C ASP A 177 24.51 -7.64 3.81
N ALA A 178 24.54 -7.88 2.50
CA ALA A 178 24.16 -9.16 1.91
C ALA A 178 25.12 -10.31 2.28
N GLN A 179 26.31 -10.02 2.79
CA GLN A 179 27.25 -11.04 3.26
C GLN A 179 27.08 -11.40 4.74
N THR A 180 26.29 -10.62 5.49
CA THR A 180 26.02 -10.85 6.91
C THR A 180 24.81 -11.77 7.08
N ASP A 181 24.92 -12.75 7.99
CA ASP A 181 23.78 -13.58 8.37
C ASP A 181 22.86 -12.81 9.34
N TYR A 182 21.54 -12.88 9.09
CA TYR A 182 20.52 -12.30 9.96
C TYR A 182 19.59 -13.37 10.52
N ASN A 183 19.57 -13.48 11.85
CA ASN A 183 18.77 -14.44 12.60
C ASN A 183 17.95 -13.69 13.67
N PRO A 184 16.68 -13.34 13.41
CA PRO A 184 15.88 -13.65 12.21
C PRO A 184 16.21 -12.76 11.00
N CYS A 185 15.73 -13.15 9.81
CA CYS A 185 15.77 -12.27 8.64
C CYS A 185 14.94 -11.00 8.89
N PRO A 186 15.48 -9.80 8.62
CA PRO A 186 14.78 -8.54 8.86
C PRO A 186 13.49 -8.41 8.03
N PHE A 187 13.38 -9.16 6.94
CA PHE A 187 12.25 -9.15 6.02
C PHE A 187 11.46 -10.46 6.01
N ALA A 188 11.57 -11.30 7.04
CA ALA A 188 10.69 -12.46 7.18
C ALA A 188 9.24 -12.03 7.51
N GLY A 189 9.11 -10.98 8.31
CA GLY A 189 7.83 -10.46 8.79
C GLY A 189 7.27 -9.32 7.92
N PRO A 190 6.43 -8.46 8.51
CA PRO A 190 5.67 -7.46 7.75
C PRO A 190 6.49 -6.34 7.11
N ALA A 191 7.77 -6.22 7.45
CA ALA A 191 8.69 -5.29 6.80
C ALA A 191 8.99 -5.68 5.34
N TYR A 192 8.67 -6.93 4.94
CA TYR A 192 8.91 -7.43 3.59
C TYR A 192 8.29 -6.55 2.50
N GLN A 193 7.03 -6.15 2.64
CA GLN A 193 6.36 -5.36 1.59
C GLN A 193 6.88 -3.92 1.52
N TRP A 194 7.25 -3.31 2.66
CA TRP A 194 7.90 -2.01 2.66
C TRP A 194 9.26 -2.06 1.99
N MET A 195 10.06 -3.09 2.31
CA MET A 195 11.34 -3.33 1.64
C MET A 195 11.16 -3.47 0.14
N ARG A 196 10.18 -4.27 -0.28
CA ARG A 196 9.86 -4.51 -1.68
C ARG A 196 9.51 -3.21 -2.44
N THR A 197 8.71 -2.32 -1.86
CA THR A 197 8.42 -1.02 -2.46
C THR A 197 9.66 -0.13 -2.54
N LEU A 198 10.48 -0.08 -1.47
CA LEU A 198 11.71 0.71 -1.42
C LEU A 198 12.75 0.29 -2.48
N VAL A 199 12.98 -1.02 -2.65
CA VAL A 199 13.94 -1.52 -3.65
C VAL A 199 13.45 -1.31 -5.09
N VAL A 200 12.14 -1.39 -5.34
CA VAL A 200 11.54 -1.04 -6.63
C VAL A 200 11.71 0.44 -6.92
N ALA A 201 11.39 1.31 -5.97
CA ALA A 201 11.54 2.76 -6.11
C ALA A 201 12.99 3.13 -6.45
N TYR A 202 13.96 2.61 -5.68
CA TYR A 202 15.38 2.81 -5.95
C TYR A 202 15.77 2.36 -7.37
N LYS A 203 15.45 1.11 -7.73
CA LYS A 203 15.86 0.53 -9.02
C LYS A 203 15.28 1.30 -10.19
N LEU A 204 13.99 1.63 -10.13
CA LEU A 204 13.28 2.38 -11.15
C LEU A 204 13.85 3.79 -11.31
N ALA A 205 14.04 4.50 -10.19
CA ALA A 205 14.54 5.87 -10.21
C ALA A 205 15.96 5.94 -10.78
N ARG A 206 16.83 4.97 -10.45
CA ARG A 206 18.17 4.86 -11.05
C ARG A 206 18.12 4.63 -12.57
N GLN A 207 17.20 3.79 -13.06
CA GLN A 207 17.02 3.58 -14.52
C GLN A 207 16.52 4.85 -15.23
N LYS A 208 15.75 5.67 -14.53
CA LYS A 208 15.18 6.91 -15.07
C LYS A 208 16.02 8.16 -14.77
N ASN A 209 17.12 8.03 -14.03
CA ASN A 209 17.93 9.14 -13.50
C ASN A 209 17.10 10.17 -12.70
N LYS A 210 16.29 9.68 -11.75
CA LYS A 210 15.38 10.48 -10.91
C LYS A 210 15.65 10.27 -9.41
N GLN A 211 15.16 11.18 -8.57
CA GLN A 211 15.12 11.03 -7.12
C GLN A 211 13.93 10.16 -6.69
N PRO A 212 14.15 9.08 -5.93
CA PRO A 212 13.06 8.26 -5.42
C PRO A 212 12.56 8.71 -4.04
N ALA A 213 11.24 8.74 -3.89
CA ALA A 213 10.57 8.75 -2.59
C ALA A 213 9.55 7.61 -2.48
N VAL A 214 9.39 7.08 -1.28
CA VAL A 214 8.34 6.13 -0.91
C VAL A 214 7.59 6.67 0.29
N VAL A 215 6.26 6.69 0.20
CA VAL A 215 5.38 7.17 1.25
C VAL A 215 4.41 6.06 1.65
N ILE A 216 4.43 5.69 2.92
CA ILE A 216 3.37 4.84 3.48
C ILE A 216 2.24 5.76 3.93
N VAL A 217 1.12 5.67 3.22
CA VAL A 217 -0.07 6.47 3.49
C VAL A 217 -1.01 5.67 4.37
N TYR A 218 -1.45 6.24 5.49
CA TYR A 218 -2.34 5.56 6.42
C TYR A 218 -3.49 6.44 6.88
N VAL A 219 -4.54 5.85 7.43
CA VAL A 219 -5.57 6.61 8.15
C VAL A 219 -5.13 6.81 9.59
N ASP A 220 -4.98 8.06 10.02
CA ASP A 220 -4.68 8.36 11.43
C ASP A 220 -5.96 8.35 12.28
N SER A 221 -6.27 7.19 12.83
CA SER A 221 -7.29 7.00 13.86
C SER A 221 -6.74 6.08 14.93
N ALA A 222 -6.94 6.43 16.20
CA ALA A 222 -6.38 5.70 17.35
C ALA A 222 -6.75 4.20 17.39
N ASP A 223 -7.84 3.81 16.72
CA ASP A 223 -8.34 2.44 16.70
C ASP A 223 -7.88 1.61 15.47
N LEU A 224 -7.02 2.18 14.62
CA LEU A 224 -6.50 1.54 13.42
C LEU A 224 -5.08 0.99 13.62
N PRO A 225 -4.80 -0.23 13.11
CA PRO A 225 -3.50 -0.88 13.34
C PRO A 225 -2.32 -0.08 12.81
N MET A 226 -2.41 0.46 11.60
CA MET A 226 -1.29 1.22 11.02
C MET A 226 -0.98 2.50 11.79
N ALA A 227 -1.99 3.21 12.29
CA ALA A 227 -1.78 4.40 13.11
C ALA A 227 -1.05 4.10 14.42
N GLN A 228 -1.26 2.91 14.99
CA GLN A 228 -0.51 2.42 16.16
C GLN A 228 0.90 1.96 15.76
N LYS A 229 1.00 1.24 14.64
CA LYS A 229 2.25 0.66 14.15
C LYS A 229 3.31 1.69 13.85
N VAL A 230 2.96 2.79 13.18
CA VAL A 230 3.92 3.84 12.81
C VAL A 230 4.47 4.59 14.01
N LYS A 231 3.85 4.42 15.19
CA LYS A 231 4.29 4.96 16.48
C LYS A 231 5.05 3.92 17.32
N ALA A 232 5.09 2.65 16.89
CA ALA A 232 5.71 1.56 17.64
C ALA A 232 7.24 1.54 17.43
N PRO A 233 8.03 1.06 18.41
CA PRO A 233 9.49 0.99 18.31
C PRO A 233 9.97 0.21 17.09
N GLU A 234 9.29 -0.87 16.71
CA GLU A 234 9.67 -1.71 15.57
C GLU A 234 9.61 -0.96 14.24
N TRP A 235 8.74 0.06 14.14
CA TRP A 235 8.71 0.94 12.97
C TRP A 235 9.95 1.83 12.90
N SER A 236 10.32 2.43 14.04
CA SER A 236 11.55 3.23 14.16
C SER A 236 12.80 2.39 13.93
N ASP A 237 12.80 1.14 14.36
CA ASP A 237 13.90 0.19 14.08
C ASP A 237 14.02 -0.05 12.59
N PHE A 238 12.90 -0.32 11.91
CA PHE A 238 12.87 -0.50 10.46
C PHE A 238 13.32 0.78 9.71
N THR A 239 12.77 1.94 10.03
CA THR A 239 13.11 3.20 9.31
C THR A 239 14.57 3.58 9.46
N ARG A 240 15.19 3.31 10.62
CA ARG A 240 16.64 3.51 10.84
C ARG A 240 17.52 2.63 9.97
N THR A 241 17.00 1.51 9.47
CA THR A 241 17.73 0.71 8.49
C THR A 241 17.70 1.31 7.10
N VAL A 242 16.80 2.25 6.77
CA VAL A 242 16.70 2.83 5.42
C VAL A 242 17.77 3.90 5.21
N ARG A 243 18.48 3.83 4.09
CA ARG A 243 19.41 4.86 3.62
C ARG A 243 18.63 6.01 2.98
N GLN A 244 18.29 7.01 3.79
CA GLN A 244 17.49 8.17 3.37
C GLN A 244 18.17 8.99 2.25
N ASP A 245 19.50 8.91 2.12
CA ASP A 245 20.25 9.53 1.02
C ASP A 245 20.06 8.81 -0.34
N GLN A 246 19.56 7.57 -0.33
CA GLN A 246 19.34 6.76 -1.52
C GLN A 246 17.87 6.70 -1.92
N VAL A 247 16.96 6.69 -0.94
CA VAL A 247 15.50 6.76 -1.13
C VAL A 247 14.88 7.50 0.05
N GLN A 248 14.16 8.59 -0.21
CA GLN A 248 13.40 9.28 0.82
C GLN A 248 12.23 8.40 1.28
N PHE A 249 12.20 8.02 2.55
CA PHE A 249 11.15 7.16 3.10
C PHE A 249 10.34 7.88 4.16
N HIS A 250 9.06 8.07 3.87
CA HIS A 250 8.13 8.81 4.71
C HIS A 250 6.91 7.98 5.09
N VAL A 251 6.29 8.41 6.18
CA VAL A 251 4.95 8.01 6.57
C VAL A 251 4.10 9.28 6.65
N ARG A 252 2.90 9.24 6.04
CA ARG A 252 1.94 10.34 6.06
C ARG A 252 0.54 9.79 6.25
N SER A 253 -0.27 10.50 7.00
CA SER A 253 -1.70 10.21 7.06
C SER A 253 -2.41 10.77 5.83
N TYR A 254 -3.55 10.18 5.47
CA TYR A 254 -4.43 10.78 4.46
C TYR A 254 -4.85 12.21 4.86
N GLN A 255 -5.04 12.46 6.16
CA GLN A 255 -5.37 13.78 6.69
C GLN A 255 -4.28 14.81 6.39
N GLU A 256 -3.00 14.47 6.62
CA GLU A 256 -1.88 15.37 6.29
C GLU A 256 -1.80 15.65 4.79
N ILE A 257 -2.05 14.66 3.93
CA ILE A 257 -2.07 14.85 2.47
C ILE A 257 -3.21 15.79 2.07
N LEU A 258 -4.40 15.63 2.66
CA LEU A 258 -5.54 16.51 2.39
C LEU A 258 -5.29 17.94 2.87
N THR A 259 -4.66 18.12 4.04
CA THR A 259 -4.24 19.44 4.52
C THR A 259 -3.23 20.08 3.57
N CYS A 260 -2.24 19.31 3.09
CA CYS A 260 -1.28 19.79 2.10
C CYS A 260 -1.98 20.20 0.79
N ALA A 261 -2.96 19.43 0.33
CA ALA A 261 -3.74 19.77 -0.86
C ALA A 261 -4.54 21.07 -0.67
N GLN A 262 -5.25 21.20 0.46
CA GLN A 262 -5.98 22.42 0.80
C GLN A 262 -5.06 23.63 0.84
N GLU A 263 -3.88 23.49 1.45
CA GLU A 263 -2.87 24.56 1.52
C GLU A 263 -2.34 24.99 0.16
N ALA A 264 -2.03 24.02 -0.70
CA ALA A 264 -1.55 24.27 -2.05
C ALA A 264 -2.59 24.96 -2.96
N THR A 265 -3.89 24.89 -2.61
CA THR A 265 -4.98 25.44 -3.43
C THR A 265 -5.69 26.65 -2.83
N ARG A 266 -5.25 27.19 -1.69
CA ARG A 266 -5.95 28.28 -0.98
C ARG A 266 -6.23 29.52 -1.82
N GLU A 267 -5.39 29.79 -2.82
CA GLU A 267 -5.54 30.96 -3.70
C GLU A 267 -6.58 30.74 -4.82
N ASN A 268 -7.02 29.49 -5.03
CA ASN A 268 -7.99 29.10 -6.05
C ASN A 268 -9.38 28.91 -5.42
N SER A 269 -10.19 29.98 -5.44
CA SER A 269 -11.49 30.10 -4.74
C SER A 269 -12.54 29.00 -5.04
N GLY A 270 -12.41 28.25 -6.14
CA GLY A 270 -13.25 27.09 -6.44
C GLY A 270 -12.74 25.75 -5.88
N ALA A 271 -11.42 25.61 -5.73
CA ALA A 271 -10.75 24.38 -5.33
C ALA A 271 -11.02 24.03 -3.85
N ASP A 272 -11.11 25.04 -2.99
CA ASP A 272 -11.39 24.87 -1.55
C ASP A 272 -12.63 24.00 -1.28
N THR A 273 -13.67 24.12 -2.12
CA THR A 273 -14.91 23.36 -1.93
C THR A 273 -14.73 21.86 -2.16
N VAL A 274 -13.93 21.46 -3.15
CA VAL A 274 -13.67 20.04 -3.47
C VAL A 274 -12.85 19.39 -2.37
N TRP A 275 -11.80 20.05 -1.89
CA TRP A 275 -10.92 19.51 -0.86
C TRP A 275 -11.59 19.41 0.50
N ILE A 276 -12.43 20.38 0.86
CA ILE A 276 -13.29 20.30 2.06
C ILE A 276 -14.24 19.09 1.93
N ALA A 277 -14.94 18.95 0.81
CA ALA A 277 -15.87 17.84 0.59
C ALA A 277 -15.18 16.47 0.60
N LEU A 278 -13.97 16.37 0.03
CA LEU A 278 -13.16 15.15 0.06
C LEU A 278 -12.71 14.83 1.49
N HIS A 279 -12.30 15.84 2.27
CA HIS A 279 -11.93 15.63 3.67
C HIS A 279 -13.10 15.12 4.51
N GLU A 280 -14.29 15.68 4.35
CA GLU A 280 -15.52 15.17 4.98
C GLU A 280 -15.86 13.74 4.54
N TRP A 281 -15.70 13.44 3.24
CA TRP A 281 -15.93 12.12 2.68
C TRP A 281 -15.02 11.05 3.32
N VAL A 282 -13.72 11.34 3.41
CA VAL A 282 -12.73 10.47 4.06
C VAL A 282 -13.08 10.28 5.53
N ASN A 283 -13.36 11.35 6.27
CA ASN A 283 -13.73 11.28 7.69
C ASN A 283 -15.03 10.48 7.93
N LYS A 284 -15.99 10.54 7.01
CA LYS A 284 -17.20 9.72 7.04
C LYS A 284 -16.91 8.24 6.84
N LYS A 285 -15.99 7.87 5.93
CA LYS A 285 -15.55 6.47 5.75
C LYS A 285 -14.92 5.93 7.03
N ILE A 286 -14.02 6.70 7.63
CA ILE A 286 -13.37 6.35 8.91
C ILE A 286 -14.41 6.14 10.01
N SER A 287 -15.35 7.09 10.15
CA SER A 287 -16.39 7.06 11.18
C SER A 287 -17.37 5.89 11.07
N ARG A 288 -17.70 5.44 9.85
CA ARG A 288 -18.59 4.28 9.62
C ARG A 288 -18.04 2.99 10.24
N ARG A 289 -16.72 2.85 10.35
CA ARG A 289 -16.07 1.72 11.04
C ARG A 289 -16.40 1.71 12.53
N HIS A 290 -16.32 2.85 13.20
CA HIS A 290 -16.62 2.95 14.64
C HIS A 290 -18.05 2.51 14.96
N LYS A 291 -19.02 2.83 14.08
CA LYS A 291 -20.43 2.41 14.24
C LYS A 291 -20.63 0.91 14.03
N GLN A 292 -19.88 0.27 13.12
CA GLN A 292 -19.95 -1.18 12.92
C GLN A 292 -19.35 -1.98 14.08
N ARG A 293 -18.29 -1.48 14.73
CA ARG A 293 -17.71 -2.13 15.94
C ARG A 293 -18.61 -2.05 17.18
N LYS A 294 -19.50 -1.04 17.27
CA LYS A 294 -20.41 -0.83 18.42
C LYS A 294 -21.71 -1.63 18.37
N LYS A 295 -22.02 -2.37 17.30
CA LYS A 295 -23.17 -3.29 17.32
C LYS A 295 -22.80 -4.53 18.16
N PRO A 296 -23.46 -4.80 19.31
CA PRO A 296 -23.26 -6.05 20.02
C PRO A 296 -23.66 -7.21 19.10
N GLN A 297 -22.87 -8.27 19.07
CA GLN A 297 -23.32 -9.55 18.53
C GLN A 297 -24.57 -9.97 19.30
N GLY A 298 -25.74 -9.78 18.69
CA GLY A 298 -27.02 -10.15 19.26
C GLY A 298 -27.00 -11.62 19.60
N ARG A 299 -27.27 -11.92 20.88
CA ARG A 299 -27.52 -13.26 21.41
C ARG A 299 -28.40 -14.05 20.44
N SER A 300 -27.86 -15.16 19.93
CA SER A 300 -28.64 -16.19 19.26
C SER A 300 -29.78 -16.62 20.18
N ARG A 301 -31.02 -16.36 19.76
CA ARG A 301 -32.23 -16.90 20.37
C ARG A 301 -32.28 -18.39 20.04
N THR A 302 -31.90 -19.23 20.99
CA THR A 302 -32.21 -20.66 20.96
C THR A 302 -33.72 -20.83 21.12
N THR A 303 -34.42 -20.99 20.01
CA THR A 303 -35.82 -21.47 20.00
C THR A 303 -35.80 -22.96 20.33
N ARG A 304 -36.10 -23.31 21.59
CA ARG A 304 -36.36 -24.69 21.99
C ARG A 304 -37.85 -24.98 21.76
N GLN A 305 -38.18 -25.52 20.58
CA GLN A 305 -39.47 -26.18 20.38
C GLN A 305 -39.41 -27.57 21.02
N MET A 306 -40.08 -27.74 22.15
CA MET A 306 -40.55 -29.04 22.62
C MET A 306 -41.94 -29.25 22.02
N VAL A 307 -42.06 -30.15 21.05
CA VAL A 307 -43.33 -30.78 20.70
C VAL A 307 -43.19 -32.26 20.99
N SER A 308 -44.11 -32.72 21.82
CA SER A 308 -44.37 -34.09 22.21
C SER A 308 -44.73 -34.96 21.00
N GLN A 309 -44.39 -36.25 21.06
CA GLN A 309 -45.33 -37.31 20.69
C GLN A 309 -44.88 -38.68 21.20
N ASN A 310 -45.75 -39.25 22.04
CA ASN A 310 -45.86 -40.65 22.42
C ASN A 310 -46.33 -41.52 21.22
N ARG A 311 -46.15 -42.86 21.38
CA ARG A 311 -46.70 -44.03 20.65
C ARG A 311 -45.65 -44.64 19.70
N ARG A 312 -45.24 -45.90 19.80
CA ARG A 312 -45.72 -47.13 20.46
C ARG A 312 -44.54 -47.94 20.97
#